data_AF-A0A5P8K3V9-F1
#
_entry.id   AF-A0A5P8K3V9-F1
#
_cell.length_a   1.000
_cell.length_b   1.000
_cell.length_c   1.000
_cell.angle_alpha   90.00
_cell.angle_beta   90.00
_cell.angle_gamma   90.00
#
_symmetry.space_group_name_H-M   'P 1'
#
loop_
_entity.id
_entity.type
_entity.pdbx_description
1 polymer ?
#
loop_
_entity_poly.entity_id
_entity_poly.type
_entity_poly.pdbx_seq_one_letter_code
_entity_poly.pdbx_strand_id
1 'polypeptide(L)' 'MASKFVLDLAERAGWTGAEAALGLVVVDLANVPVWWAAPVALVAASAKSWVAKHLGRKGTASTLPAERDPASGAIA' A
#
# COMPACT_ATOMS: atom_id res chain seq x y z
N MET A 1 10.74 -14.24 15.28
CA MET A 1 9.34 -13.79 15.50
C MET A 1 9.24 -12.27 15.66
N ALA A 2 10.00 -11.64 16.57
CA ALA A 2 9.99 -10.18 16.76
C ALA A 2 10.32 -9.35 15.51
N SER A 3 11.31 -9.76 14.70
CA SER A 3 11.69 -9.04 13.47
C SER A 3 10.56 -8.97 12.43
N LYS A 4 9.73 -10.01 12.30
CA LYS A 4 8.62 -10.04 11.34
C LYS A 4 7.48 -9.12 11.78
N PHE A 5 7.21 -9.06 13.09
CA PHE A 5 6.22 -8.14 13.67
C PHE A 5 6.66 -6.67 13.55
N VAL A 6 7.93 -6.36 13.82
CA VAL A 6 8.45 -5.00 13.65
C VAL A 6 8.40 -4.56 12.19
N LEU A 7 8.71 -5.47 11.25
CA LEU A 7 8.61 -5.18 9.82
C LEU A 7 7.16 -4.93 9.39
N ASP A 8 6.23 -5.79 9.85
CA ASP A 8 4.79 -5.63 9.62
C ASP A 8 4.28 -4.27 10.13
N LEU A 9 4.67 -3.91 11.37
CA LEU A 9 4.32 -2.64 11.98
C LEU A 9 4.90 -1.45 11.21
N ALA A 10 6.16 -1.52 10.80
CA ALA A 10 6.81 -0.47 10.02
C ALA A 10 6.16 -0.29 8.65
N GLU A 11 5.76 -1.37 7.98
CA GLU A 11 5.06 -1.28 6.70
C GLU A 11 3.65 -0.68 6.85
N ARG A 12 2.89 -1.06 7.88
CA ARG A 12 1.59 -0.44 8.16
C ARG A 12 1.74 1.04 8.44
N ALA A 13 2.66 1.40 9.34
CA ALA A 13 2.91 2.78 9.70
C ALA A 13 3.39 3.61 8.49
N GLY A 14 4.27 3.03 7.67
CA GLY A 14 4.75 3.65 6.43
C GLY A 14 3.64 3.91 5.43
N TRP A 15 2.78 2.92 5.16
CA TRP A 15 1.64 3.09 4.25
C TRP A 15 0.61 4.08 4.76
N THR A 16 0.29 4.06 6.06
CA THR A 16 -0.58 5.07 6.67
C THR A 16 0.00 6.46 6.56
N GLY A 17 1.32 6.62 6.80
CA GLY A 17 2.01 7.90 6.63
C GLY A 17 1.98 8.39 5.18
N ALA A 18 2.20 7.49 4.21
CA ALA A 18 2.13 7.82 2.78
C ALA A 18 0.71 8.24 2.36
N GLU A 19 -0.33 7.55 2.82
CA GLU A 19 -1.73 7.89 2.56
C GLU A 19 -2.10 9.24 3.19
N ALA A 20 -1.65 9.52 4.41
CA ALA A 20 -1.85 10.81 5.07
C ALA A 20 -1.15 11.96 4.33
N ALA A 21 0.11 11.77 3.92
CA ALA A 21 0.86 12.75 3.13
C ALA A 21 0.20 13.00 1.78
N LEU A 22 -0.29 11.95 1.11
CA LEU A 22 -1.03 12.09 -0.15
C LEU A 22 -2.32 12.91 0.07
N GLY A 23 -3.05 12.64 1.15
CA GLY A 23 -4.25 13.40 1.52
C GLY A 23 -3.96 14.89 1.71
N LEU A 24 -2.87 15.22 2.42
CA LEU A 24 -2.44 16.62 2.60
C LEU A 24 -2.08 17.29 1.27
N VAL A 25 -1.35 16.60 0.38
CA VAL A 25 -1.02 17.15 -0.95
C VAL A 25 -2.27 17.41 -1.78
N VAL A 26 -3.23 16.47 -1.77
CA VAL A 26 -4.47 16.58 -2.55
C VAL A 26 -5.36 17.73 -2.07
N VAL A 27 -5.53 17.87 -0.76
CA VAL A 27 -6.45 18.85 -0.17
C VAL A 27 -5.81 20.24 -0.06
N ASP A 28 -4.59 20.31 0.43
CA ASP A 28 -3.99 21.58 0.87
C ASP A 28 -3.07 22.20 -0.20
N LEU A 29 -2.30 21.36 -0.91
CA LEU A 29 -1.33 21.84 -1.89
C LEU A 29 -1.91 21.99 -3.30
N ALA A 30 -2.71 21.02 -3.72
CA ALA A 30 -3.21 20.93 -5.09
C ALA A 30 -4.68 21.37 -5.25
N ASN A 31 -5.38 21.64 -4.13
CA ASN A 31 -6.77 22.08 -4.07
C ASN A 31 -7.67 21.32 -5.07
N VAL A 32 -7.49 19.99 -5.08
CA VAL A 32 -8.03 19.12 -6.12
C VAL A 32 -9.55 19.05 -5.99
N PRO A 33 -10.31 19.30 -7.08
CA PRO A 33 -11.77 19.16 -7.03
C PRO A 33 -12.16 17.75 -6.62
N VAL A 34 -13.19 17.61 -5.78
CA VAL A 34 -13.63 16.30 -5.23
C VAL A 34 -13.88 15.23 -6.30
N TRP A 35 -14.27 15.63 -7.51
CA TRP A 35 -14.49 14.72 -8.65
C TRP A 35 -13.22 13.97 -9.08
N TRP A 36 -12.05 14.53 -8.81
CA TRP A 36 -10.75 13.90 -9.09
C TRP A 36 -10.28 12.98 -7.96
N ALA A 37 -10.94 12.96 -6.80
CA ALA A 37 -10.56 12.11 -5.69
C ALA A 37 -10.59 10.63 -6.06
N ALA A 38 -11.61 10.17 -6.80
CA ALA A 38 -11.73 8.78 -7.21
C ALA A 38 -10.60 8.34 -8.19
N PRO A 39 -10.30 9.08 -9.28
CA PRO A 39 -9.13 8.80 -10.12
C PRO A 39 -7.80 8.82 -9.36
N VAL A 40 -7.58 9.80 -8.48
CA VAL A 40 -6.35 9.89 -7.68
C VAL A 40 -6.22 8.70 -6.74
N ALA A 41 -7.31 8.32 -6.07
CA ALA A 41 -7.35 7.14 -5.22
C ALA A 41 -7.06 5.86 -6.01
N LEU A 42 -7.58 5.75 -7.24
CA LEU A 42 -7.30 4.61 -8.13
C LEU A 42 -5.80 4.53 -8.48
N VAL A 43 -5.18 5.66 -8.82
CA VAL A 43 -3.75 5.72 -9.12
C VAL A 43 -2.92 5.35 -7.88
N ALA A 44 -3.26 5.91 -6.72
CA ALA A 44 -2.60 5.58 -5.46
C ALA A 44 -2.73 4.09 -5.09
N ALA A 45 -3.91 3.51 -5.25
CA ALA A 45 -4.16 2.08 -5.03
C ALA A 45 -3.39 1.20 -6.01
N SER A 46 -3.30 1.59 -7.28
CA SER A 46 -2.53 0.89 -8.31
C SER A 46 -1.03 0.95 -8.01
N ALA A 47 -0.52 2.12 -7.59
CA ALA A 47 0.87 2.29 -7.18
C ALA A 47 1.20 1.42 -5.97
N LYS A 48 0.35 1.42 -4.94
CA LYS A 48 0.51 0.57 -3.76
C LYS A 48 0.51 -0.92 -4.14
N SER A 49 -0.39 -1.33 -5.03
CA SER A 49 -0.45 -2.72 -5.54
C SER A 49 0.81 -3.11 -6.32
N TRP A 50 1.36 -2.19 -7.12
CA TRP A 50 2.62 -2.41 -7.83
C TRP A 50 3.80 -2.54 -6.88
N VAL A 51 3.88 -1.69 -5.85
CA VAL A 51 4.91 -1.74 -4.82
C VAL A 51 4.82 -3.06 -4.05
N ALA A 52 3.62 -3.48 -3.66
CA ALA A 52 3.41 -4.77 -3.00
C ALA A 52 3.90 -5.96 -3.87
N LYS A 53 3.70 -5.90 -5.19
CA LYS A 53 4.14 -6.95 -6.12
C LYS A 53 5.65 -7.02 -6.33
N HIS A 54 6.34 -5.87 -6.42
CA HIS A 54 7.75 -5.83 -6.82
C HIS A 54 8.73 -5.61 -5.66
N LEU A 55 8.27 -4.94 -4.60
CA LEU A 55 9.09 -4.55 -3.45
C LEU A 55 8.56 -5.13 -2.13
N GLY A 56 7.33 -5.65 -2.12
CA GLY A 56 6.70 -6.24 -0.94
C GLY A 56 7.34 -7.57 -0.53
N ARG A 57 7.39 -7.80 0.78
CA ARG A 57 7.99 -9.01 1.36
C ARG A 57 6.90 -9.94 1.89
N LYS A 58 6.81 -11.16 1.37
CA LYS A 58 5.71 -12.10 1.69
C LYS A 58 5.44 -12.25 3.20
N GLY A 59 4.15 -12.19 3.55
CA GLY A 59 3.64 -12.39 4.91
C GLY A 59 3.89 -11.25 5.88
N THR A 60 3.80 -10.03 5.37
CA THR A 60 3.85 -8.75 6.08
C THR A 60 2.62 -7.94 5.69
N ALA A 61 2.23 -6.89 6.39
CA ALA A 61 0.95 -6.22 6.13
C ALA A 61 0.80 -5.68 4.69
N SER A 62 1.90 -5.44 3.97
CA SER A 62 1.86 -5.06 2.56
C SER A 62 1.51 -6.20 1.59
N THR A 63 1.66 -7.47 2.00
CA THR A 63 1.38 -8.67 1.18
C THR A 63 0.83 -9.81 2.04
N LEU A 64 -0.24 -10.49 1.62
CA LEU A 64 -0.85 -11.57 2.41
C LEU A 64 0.20 -12.58 2.95
N PRO A 65 -0.04 -13.25 4.10
CA PRO A 65 0.74 -14.41 4.53
C PRO A 65 1.05 -15.32 3.35
N ALA A 66 2.27 -15.85 3.24
CA ALA A 66 2.70 -16.57 2.04
C ALA A 66 1.73 -17.70 1.66
N GLU A 67 1.16 -18.38 2.67
CA GLU A 67 0.12 -19.40 2.53
C GLU A 67 -1.23 -18.91 1.97
N ARG A 68 -1.48 -17.60 1.93
CA ARG A 68 -2.72 -16.96 1.44
C ARG A 68 -2.48 -15.94 0.34
N ASP A 69 -1.23 -15.68 -0.02
CA ASP A 69 -0.89 -14.76 -1.11
C ASP A 69 -1.22 -15.43 -2.45
N PRO A 70 -2.21 -14.94 -3.22
CA PRO A 70 -2.58 -15.53 -4.50
C PRO A 70 -1.46 -15.42 -5.55
N ALA A 71 -0.45 -14.56 -5.35
CA ALA A 71 0.76 -14.53 -6.17
C ALA A 71 1.79 -15.61 -5.76
N SER A 72 1.55 -16.34 -4.67
CA SER A 72 2.34 -17.52 -4.26
C SER A 72 1.85 -18.81 -4.89
N GLY A 73 0.59 -18.84 -5.36
CA GLY A 73 0.08 -19.94 -6.15
C GLY A 73 0.64 -19.84 -7.57
N ALA A 74 1.28 -20.91 -8.04
CA ALA A 74 1.56 -21.04 -9.46
C ALA A 74 0.26 -20.84 -10.24
N ILE A 75 0.30 -19.92 -11.20
CA ILE A 75 -0.65 -19.84 -12.29
C ILE A 75 -0.69 -21.25 -12.92
N ALA A 76 -1.79 -21.97 -12.74
CA ALA A 76 -2.09 -23.20 -13.45
C ALA A 76 -2.95 -22.87 -14.68
#